data_AF-B3T067-F1
#
_entry.id   AF-B3T067-F1
#
_cell.length_a   1.000
_cell.length_b   1.000
_cell.length_c   1.000
_cell.angle_alpha   90.00
_cell.angle_beta   90.00
_cell.angle_gamma   90.00
#
_symmetry.space_group_name_H-M   'P 1'
#
loop_
_entity.id
_entity.type
_entity.pdbx_description
1 polymer ?
#
loop_
_entity_poly.entity_id
_entity_poly.type
_entity_poly.pdbx_seq_one_letter_code
_entity_poly.pdbx_strand_id
1 'polypeptide(L)'
;MIIVNAEKAIVTGPKTAVFANYDQKYKLNHPRKGPFFPRMPDQILKRTVRGMLPYQKNSSGRNSLRDLRVMIGTPANLSGDGLPDGHAWGESASFDRDLPQKFVRLGDISAHLGVDSRRWGGDQ
;
A
#
# COMPACT_ATOMS: atom_id res chain seq x y z
N MET A 1 4.15 8.86 10.80
CA MET A 1 4.94 8.32 9.68
C MET A 1 4.15 8.48 8.39
N ILE A 2 4.81 8.86 7.30
CA ILE A 2 4.18 9.06 6.00
C ILE A 2 4.85 8.12 5.00
N ILE A 3 4.06 7.35 4.27
CA ILE A 3 4.50 6.57 3.11
C ILE A 3 3.92 7.23 1.87
N VAL A 4 4.78 7.58 0.92
CA VAL A 4 4.41 8.13 -0.40
C VAL A 4 4.66 7.09 -1.49
N ASN A 5 4.11 7.30 -2.69
CA ASN A 5 4.24 6.38 -3.83
C ASN A 5 3.76 4.94 -3.53
N ALA A 6 2.66 4.80 -2.79
CA ALA A 6 2.14 3.48 -2.40
C ALA A 6 1.83 2.57 -3.61
N GLU A 7 1.48 3.15 -4.77
CA GLU A 7 1.27 2.43 -6.03
C GLU A 7 2.51 1.70 -6.54
N LYS A 8 3.72 2.15 -6.16
CA LYS A 8 4.99 1.55 -6.57
C LYS A 8 5.44 0.41 -5.66
N ALA A 9 4.78 0.20 -4.51
CA ALA A 9 5.09 -0.91 -3.63
C ALA A 9 4.89 -2.24 -4.36
N ILE A 10 5.77 -3.21 -4.12
CA ILE A 10 5.78 -4.49 -4.83
C ILE A 10 5.25 -5.63 -3.98
N VAL A 11 4.66 -6.62 -4.65
CA VAL A 11 4.33 -7.92 -4.09
C VAL A 11 5.07 -8.97 -4.90
N THR A 12 5.93 -9.74 -4.24
CA THR A 12 6.68 -10.83 -4.85
C THR A 12 5.75 -11.96 -5.29
N GLY A 13 5.99 -12.51 -6.49
CA GLY A 13 5.27 -13.66 -7.02
C GLY A 13 4.87 -13.50 -8.50
N PRO A 14 4.44 -14.59 -9.15
CA PRO A 14 3.95 -14.53 -10.52
C PRO A 14 2.61 -13.77 -10.58
N LYS A 15 2.46 -12.94 -11.64
CA LYS A 15 1.30 -12.05 -11.84
C LYS A 15 -0.05 -12.74 -11.65
N THR A 16 -0.22 -13.93 -12.25
CA THR A 16 -1.46 -14.72 -12.17
C THR A 16 -1.83 -15.11 -10.73
N ALA A 17 -0.86 -15.58 -9.94
CA ALA A 17 -1.10 -15.98 -8.55
C ALA A 17 -1.38 -14.76 -7.66
N VAL A 18 -0.62 -13.67 -7.85
CA VAL A 18 -0.85 -12.43 -7.09
C VAL A 18 -2.25 -11.90 -7.37
N PHE A 19 -2.64 -11.75 -8.64
CA PHE A 19 -3.98 -11.28 -9.00
C PHE A 19 -5.08 -12.19 -8.47
N ALA A 20 -4.96 -13.51 -8.61
CA ALA A 20 -5.95 -14.45 -8.08
C ALA A 20 -6.14 -14.30 -6.56
N ASN A 21 -5.06 -14.12 -5.81
CA ASN A 21 -5.11 -13.92 -4.35
C ASN A 21 -5.83 -12.63 -3.96
N TYR A 22 -5.58 -11.52 -4.66
CA TYR A 22 -6.25 -10.25 -4.37
C TYR A 22 -7.72 -10.25 -4.85
N ASP A 23 -8.02 -10.90 -5.97
CA ASP A 23 -9.39 -11.13 -6.43
C ASP A 23 -10.20 -11.92 -5.40
N GLN A 24 -9.63 -13.00 -4.85
CA GLN A 24 -10.31 -13.80 -3.84
C GLN A 24 -10.63 -12.95 -2.60
N LYS A 25 -9.68 -12.14 -2.13
CA LYS A 25 -9.89 -11.23 -0.98
C LYS A 25 -10.98 -10.20 -1.27
N TYR A 26 -11.01 -9.64 -2.48
CA TYR A 26 -12.00 -8.64 -2.88
C TYR A 26 -13.39 -9.24 -3.09
N LYS A 27 -13.49 -10.45 -3.68
CA LYS A 27 -14.75 -11.17 -3.90
C LYS A 27 -15.46 -11.58 -2.61
N LEU A 28 -14.74 -11.70 -1.50
CA LEU A 28 -15.33 -11.92 -0.17
C LEU A 28 -16.09 -10.71 0.39
N ASN A 29 -16.02 -9.56 -0.28
CA ASN A 29 -16.71 -8.36 0.17
C ASN A 29 -18.22 -8.53 0.14
N HIS A 30 -18.89 -8.19 1.24
CA HIS A 30 -20.35 -8.13 1.31
C HIS A 30 -20.82 -6.67 1.45
N PRO A 31 -21.82 -6.20 0.67
CA PRO A 31 -22.19 -4.77 0.67
C PRO A 31 -22.59 -4.19 2.02
N ARG A 32 -23.17 -5.02 2.90
CA ARG A 32 -23.68 -4.60 4.22
C ARG A 32 -22.89 -5.14 5.42
N LYS A 33 -22.01 -6.11 5.22
CA LYS A 33 -21.35 -6.86 6.31
C LYS A 33 -19.91 -7.14 5.90
N GLY A 34 -19.00 -7.21 6.86
CA GLY A 34 -17.59 -7.47 6.56
C GLY A 34 -17.36 -8.87 5.97
N PRO A 35 -16.19 -9.12 5.36
CA PRO A 35 -15.03 -8.24 5.25
C PRO A 35 -15.18 -7.14 4.18
N PHE A 36 -14.45 -6.04 4.34
CA PHE A 36 -14.28 -5.00 3.31
C PHE A 36 -12.79 -4.90 2.95
N PHE A 37 -12.44 -5.43 1.79
CA PHE A 37 -11.12 -5.36 1.21
C PHE A 37 -11.06 -4.19 0.22
N PRO A 38 -10.12 -3.25 0.42
CA PRO A 38 -10.02 -2.06 -0.43
C PRO A 38 -9.42 -2.39 -1.80
N ARG A 39 -9.63 -1.48 -2.75
CA ARG A 39 -9.05 -1.58 -4.10
C ARG A 39 -7.94 -0.57 -4.37
N MET A 40 -7.87 0.52 -3.61
CA MET A 40 -6.87 1.56 -3.80
C MET A 40 -5.51 1.12 -3.21
N PRO A 41 -4.37 1.46 -3.84
CA PRO A 41 -3.07 0.93 -3.44
C PRO A 41 -2.63 1.41 -2.04
N ASP A 42 -2.89 2.67 -1.70
CA ASP A 42 -2.64 3.24 -0.37
C ASP A 42 -3.46 2.52 0.72
N GLN A 43 -4.72 2.20 0.43
CA GLN A 43 -5.60 1.51 1.35
C GLN A 43 -5.22 0.03 1.49
N ILE A 44 -4.80 -0.63 0.41
CA ILE A 44 -4.27 -1.99 0.45
C ILE A 44 -3.03 -2.03 1.35
N LEU A 45 -2.08 -1.11 1.14
CA LEU A 45 -0.86 -1.05 1.95
C LEU A 45 -1.17 -0.74 3.42
N LYS A 46 -2.05 0.23 3.71
CA LYS A 46 -2.50 0.55 5.07
C LYS A 46 -3.24 -0.62 5.72
N ARG A 47 -4.02 -1.39 4.96
CA ARG A 47 -4.70 -2.61 5.42
C ARG A 47 -3.70 -3.72 5.79
N THR A 48 -2.61 -3.83 5.06
CA THR A 48 -1.49 -4.75 5.34
C THR A 48 -0.78 -4.37 6.63
N VAL A 49 -0.38 -3.11 6.79
CA VAL A 49 0.26 -2.63 8.04
C VAL A 49 -0.68 -2.81 9.23
N ARG A 50 -1.98 -2.53 9.09
CA ARG A 50 -2.98 -2.82 10.13
C ARG A 50 -2.97 -4.29 10.56
N GLY A 51 -2.77 -5.22 9.63
CA GLY A 51 -2.72 -6.66 9.91
C GLY A 51 -1.49 -7.09 10.73
N MET A 52 -0.44 -6.27 10.72
CA MET A 52 0.80 -6.50 11.48
C MET A 52 0.75 -5.93 12.91
N LEU A 53 -0.29 -5.13 13.23
CA LEU A 53 -0.42 -4.45 14.51
C LEU A 53 -1.53 -5.07 15.37
N PRO A 54 -1.40 -5.06 16.71
CA PRO A 54 -2.46 -5.46 17.64
C PRO A 54 -3.58 -4.40 17.73
N TYR A 55 -4.08 -3.89 16.60
CA TYR A 55 -4.95 -2.71 16.51
C TYR A 55 -6.31 -2.85 17.21
N GLN A 56 -6.78 -4.10 17.35
CA GLN A 56 -8.02 -4.42 18.09
C GLN A 56 -7.77 -4.64 19.58
N LYS A 57 -6.54 -5.04 19.96
CA LYS A 57 -6.23 -5.48 21.33
C LYS A 57 -5.88 -4.32 22.25
N ASN A 58 -5.19 -3.29 21.76
CA ASN A 58 -4.74 -2.18 22.60
C ASN A 58 -4.83 -0.81 21.89
N SER A 59 -4.75 0.26 22.70
CA SER A 59 -4.75 1.64 22.23
C SER A 59 -3.48 2.00 21.45
N SER A 60 -2.32 1.45 21.84
CA SER A 60 -1.04 1.68 21.18
C SER A 60 -1.08 1.30 19.70
N GLY A 61 -1.47 0.08 19.34
CA GLY A 61 -1.57 -0.35 17.94
C GLY A 61 -2.59 0.44 17.13
N ARG A 62 -3.69 0.90 17.77
CA ARG A 62 -4.68 1.78 17.14
C ARG A 62 -4.13 3.18 16.89
N ASN A 63 -3.37 3.73 17.84
CA ASN A 63 -2.71 5.03 17.70
C ASN A 63 -1.64 4.98 16.60
N SER A 64 -0.77 3.96 16.60
CA SER A 64 0.24 3.79 15.53
C SER A 64 -0.40 3.74 14.14
N LEU A 65 -1.53 3.04 14.00
CA LEU A 65 -2.26 2.98 12.72
C LEU A 65 -2.92 4.32 12.34
N ARG A 66 -3.41 5.09 13.33
CA ARG A 66 -3.98 6.42 13.13
C ARG A 66 -2.92 7.41 12.65
N ASP A 67 -1.71 7.31 13.22
CA ASP A 67 -0.58 8.20 12.95
C ASP A 67 0.16 7.84 11.64
N LEU A 68 -0.17 6.68 11.06
CA LEU A 68 0.27 6.29 9.73
C LEU A 68 -0.57 6.97 8.63
N ARG A 69 0.13 7.71 7.76
CA ARG A 69 -0.40 8.22 6.49
C ARG A 69 0.24 7.45 5.34
N VAL A 70 -0.57 7.03 4.38
CA VAL A 70 -0.14 6.35 3.16
C VAL A 70 -0.77 7.09 2.00
N MET A 71 0.02 7.43 0.99
CA MET A 71 -0.38 8.29 -0.11
C MET A 71 0.00 7.66 -1.45
N ILE A 72 -0.84 7.92 -2.44
CA ILE A 72 -0.57 7.59 -3.84
C ILE A 72 0.18 8.77 -4.45
N GLY A 73 1.29 8.49 -5.12
CA GLY A 73 2.24 9.50 -5.58
C GLY A 73 2.90 10.27 -4.43
N THR A 74 3.58 11.36 -4.78
CA THR A 74 4.21 12.29 -3.85
C THR A 74 3.45 13.62 -3.89
N PRO A 75 2.95 14.14 -2.75
CA PRO A 75 2.27 15.43 -2.74
C PRO A 75 3.26 16.58 -2.99
N ALA A 76 2.77 17.71 -3.52
CA ALA A 76 3.62 18.83 -3.96
C ALA A 76 4.50 19.40 -2.84
N ASN A 77 4.04 19.38 -1.59
CA ASN A 77 4.81 19.82 -0.43
C ASN A 77 5.93 18.85 -0.02
N LEU A 78 6.05 17.70 -0.69
CA LEU A 78 7.11 16.70 -0.51
C LEU A 78 7.82 16.36 -1.84
N SER A 79 7.52 17.05 -2.94
CA SER A 79 8.00 16.69 -4.29
C SER A 79 9.35 17.32 -4.67
N GLY A 80 10.08 17.91 -3.72
CA GLY A 80 11.41 18.50 -3.92
C GLY A 80 12.52 17.65 -3.30
N ASP A 81 13.75 18.14 -3.40
CA ASP A 81 14.96 17.43 -2.92
C ASP A 81 15.07 17.38 -1.39
N GLY A 82 14.33 18.23 -0.68
CA GLY A 82 14.34 18.33 0.79
C GLY A 82 13.05 17.83 1.43
N LEU A 83 13.19 17.11 2.55
CA LEU A 83 12.08 16.83 3.46
C LEU A 83 11.82 18.05 4.36
N PRO A 84 10.58 18.25 4.86
CA PRO A 84 10.30 19.29 5.86
C PRO A 84 11.14 19.13 7.13
N ASP A 85 11.31 20.21 7.88
CA ASP A 85 12.11 20.24 9.11
C ASP A 85 11.66 19.17 10.11
N GLY A 86 12.64 18.47 10.69
CA GLY A 86 12.38 17.38 11.64
C GLY A 86 11.88 16.09 10.99
N HIS A 87 11.98 15.94 9.68
CA HIS A 87 11.69 14.70 8.97
C HIS A 87 12.95 14.12 8.33
N ALA A 88 13.03 12.80 8.32
CA ALA A 88 14.10 12.04 7.70
C ALA A 88 13.51 10.87 6.91
N TRP A 89 14.21 10.44 5.87
CA TRP A 89 13.91 9.18 5.21
C TRP A 89 14.13 8.03 6.20
N GLY A 90 13.28 7.01 6.10
CA GLY A 90 13.43 5.80 6.93
C GLY A 90 14.74 5.09 6.61
N GLU A 91 15.37 4.52 7.64
CA GLU A 91 16.56 3.69 7.46
C GLU A 91 16.19 2.39 6.74
N SER A 92 16.71 2.19 5.52
CA SER A 92 16.41 1.01 4.70
C SER A 92 17.47 -0.09 4.75
N ALA A 93 18.65 0.18 5.32
CA ALA A 93 19.82 -0.68 5.22
C ALA A 93 19.57 -2.14 5.66
N SER A 94 18.74 -2.36 6.67
CA SER A 94 18.44 -3.70 7.19
C SER A 94 17.53 -4.54 6.29
N PHE A 95 16.87 -3.93 5.30
CA PHE A 95 15.90 -4.60 4.43
C PHE A 95 16.04 -4.23 2.94
N ASP A 96 17.10 -3.52 2.57
CA ASP A 96 17.40 -3.19 1.18
C ASP A 96 17.81 -4.45 0.41
N ARG A 97 17.14 -4.68 -0.72
CA ARG A 97 17.24 -5.91 -1.54
C ARG A 97 16.90 -5.58 -2.98
N ASP A 98 17.56 -6.28 -3.90
CA ASP A 98 17.22 -6.22 -5.31
C ASP A 98 15.77 -6.64 -5.56
N LEU A 99 15.19 -6.10 -6.64
CA LEU A 99 13.87 -6.51 -7.09
C LEU A 99 13.88 -8.02 -7.40
N PRO A 100 12.88 -8.78 -6.92
CA PRO A 100 12.79 -10.20 -7.21
C PRO A 100 12.51 -10.43 -8.70
N GLN A 101 12.84 -11.61 -9.21
CA GLN A 101 12.62 -11.97 -10.62
C GLN A 101 11.16 -11.85 -11.09
N LYS A 102 10.20 -12.05 -10.18
CA LYS A 102 8.76 -11.92 -10.45
C LYS A 102 8.11 -11.12 -9.34
N PHE A 103 7.51 -9.99 -9.69
CA PHE A 103 6.71 -9.16 -8.80
C PHE A 103 5.57 -8.49 -9.57
N VAL A 104 4.68 -7.89 -8.80
CA VAL A 104 3.58 -7.04 -9.28
C VAL A 104 3.52 -5.80 -8.42
N ARG A 105 3.27 -4.63 -9.01
CA ARG A 105 3.10 -3.38 -8.23
C ARG A 105 1.69 -3.28 -7.67
N LEU A 106 1.52 -2.60 -6.53
CA LEU A 106 0.18 -2.36 -5.96
C LEU A 106 -0.72 -1.55 -6.91
N GLY A 107 -0.15 -0.68 -7.73
CA GLY A 107 -0.86 0.02 -8.80
C GLY A 107 -1.52 -0.94 -9.80
N ASP A 108 -0.78 -1.97 -10.25
CA ASP A 108 -1.28 -2.98 -11.19
C ASP A 108 -2.37 -3.85 -10.56
N ILE A 109 -2.21 -4.21 -9.28
CA ILE A 109 -3.22 -4.95 -8.52
C ILE A 109 -4.49 -4.13 -8.41
N SER A 110 -4.36 -2.83 -8.12
CA SER A 110 -5.50 -1.92 -8.01
C SER A 110 -6.21 -1.75 -9.36
N ALA A 111 -5.45 -1.66 -10.46
CA ALA A 111 -6.00 -1.64 -11.81
C ALA A 111 -6.75 -2.93 -12.15
N HIS A 112 -6.18 -4.09 -11.82
CA HIS A 112 -6.82 -5.40 -11.97
C HIS A 112 -8.15 -5.51 -11.19
N LEU A 113 -8.21 -4.92 -9.99
CA LEU A 113 -9.43 -4.83 -9.18
C LEU A 113 -10.46 -3.77 -9.68
N GLY A 114 -10.18 -3.14 -10.83
CA GLY A 114 -11.10 -2.21 -11.50
C GLY A 114 -10.98 -0.76 -11.04
N VAL A 115 -9.81 -0.34 -10.54
CA VAL A 115 -9.53 1.09 -10.32
C VAL A 115 -8.90 1.69 -11.59
N ASP A 116 -9.29 2.91 -11.93
CA ASP A 116 -8.68 3.65 -13.04
C ASP A 116 -7.20 3.97 -12.75
N SER A 117 -6.29 3.34 -13.48
CA SER A 117 -4.83 3.49 -13.35
C SER A 117 -4.32 4.87 -13.78
N ARG A 118 -5.10 5.64 -14.54
CA ARG A 118 -4.77 7.04 -14.90
C ARG A 118 -4.66 7.93 -13.67
N ARG A 119 -5.22 7.50 -12.53
CA ARG A 119 -5.14 8.22 -11.26
C ARG A 119 -3.72 8.32 -10.70
N TRP A 120 -2.76 7.51 -11.16
CA TRP A 120 -1.39 7.54 -10.63
C TRP A 120 -0.30 7.17 -11.65
N GLY A 121 -0.47 7.57 -12.91
CA GLY A 121 0.56 7.37 -13.93
C GLY A 121 0.91 5.89 -14.13
N GLY A 122 -0.11 5.05 -14.34
CA GLY A 122 0.13 3.67 -14.75
C GLY A 122 1.02 3.64 -15.99
N ASP A 123 2.17 2.97 -15.88
CA ASP A 123 3.05 2.62 -16.99
C ASP A 123 2.20 2.07 -18.15
N GLN A 124 2.24 2.76 -19.28
CA GLN A 124 1.92 2.19 -20.59
C GLN A 124 3.18 1.52 -21.12
#